data_AF-A0A9C7VIE7-F1
#
_entry.id   AF-A0A9C7VIE7-F1
#
_cell.length_a   1.000
_cell.length_b   1.000
_cell.length_c   1.000
_cell.angle_alpha   90.00
_cell.angle_beta   90.00
_cell.angle_gamma   90.00
#
_symmetry.space_group_name_H-M   'P 1'
#
loop_
_entity.id
_entity.type
_entity.pdbx_description
1 polymer ?
#
loop_
_entity_poly.entity_id
_entity_poly.type
_entity_poly.pdbx_seq_one_letter_code
_entity_poly.pdbx_strand_id
1 'polypeptide(L)'
;MTNTLKWTGIFATFAILIILPLYTIRESSQQEQLLEDYFTAAVLTSTNLYAENCTVCHGAAGEGIGDTPPLSSEAVRTMSVSDLNKVIARGRDGTQMAGWALDEGGIFSNPQVDDFVIFIQQVNWKYVEVRVTELGLTPPEMIQMEVSDEMLENLAGLPNGEILSAGLIVYAENCAACHGSNGAGSMIAPAIDTAELRITPREDIIQTVTDGVPGTLMASWQNQLAPDQLGSVVNLIYSWPEIVQAGVEFPEVENLTFQSSPEMIIAGDGLFNIACKSCHGVDGYGTPMAPALDNQIFLSEYPDAAIYQIIAGGVSETLMPAWGSRLNDQEIQSLVAYMRSWEVSAPAILPPVIGN
;
A
#
# COMPACT_ATOMS: atom_id res chain seq x y z
N MET A 1 51.35 62.86 12.28
CA MET A 1 50.52 62.00 11.40
C MET A 1 50.33 62.74 10.08
N THR A 2 50.88 62.20 9.00
CA THR A 2 50.81 62.78 7.64
C THR A 2 49.38 62.70 7.10
N ASN A 3 48.97 63.68 6.29
CA ASN A 3 47.63 63.71 5.69
C ASN A 3 47.30 62.41 4.92
N THR A 4 48.32 61.73 4.39
CA THR A 4 48.19 60.42 3.74
C THR A 4 47.59 59.34 4.63
N LEU A 5 47.97 59.26 5.91
CA LEU A 5 47.47 58.26 6.85
C LEU A 5 45.97 58.47 7.21
N LYS A 6 45.51 59.72 7.13
CA LYS A 6 44.10 60.09 7.36
C LYS A 6 43.22 59.70 6.16
N TRP A 7 43.70 59.97 4.94
CA TRP A 7 42.97 59.59 3.72
C TRP A 7 42.88 58.08 3.54
N THR A 8 43.94 57.32 3.82
CA THR A 8 43.89 55.85 3.77
C THR A 8 42.89 55.26 4.75
N GLY A 9 42.77 55.83 5.96
CA GLY A 9 41.76 55.41 6.93
C GLY A 9 40.34 55.69 6.45
N ILE A 10 40.09 56.88 5.90
CA ILE A 10 38.78 57.27 5.34
C ILE A 10 38.39 56.36 4.16
N PHE A 11 39.30 56.09 3.21
CA PHE A 11 39.03 55.18 2.10
C PHE A 11 38.78 53.75 2.55
N ALA A 12 39.52 53.25 3.55
CA ALA A 12 39.28 51.93 4.12
C ALA A 12 37.89 51.86 4.80
N THR A 13 37.49 52.89 5.54
CA THR A 13 36.15 52.95 6.14
C THR A 13 35.05 53.00 5.08
N PHE A 14 35.19 53.83 4.03
CA PHE A 14 34.23 53.85 2.93
C PHE A 14 34.17 52.51 2.18
N ALA A 15 35.32 51.86 1.95
CA ALA A 15 35.36 50.54 1.34
C ALA A 15 34.62 49.51 2.21
N ILE A 16 34.82 49.50 3.53
CA ILE A 16 34.11 48.61 4.45
C ILE A 16 32.60 48.90 4.46
N LEU A 17 32.20 50.18 4.51
CA LEU A 17 30.80 50.60 4.51
C LEU A 17 30.07 50.28 3.19
N ILE A 18 30.80 50.06 2.10
CA ILE A 18 30.23 49.64 0.80
C ILE A 18 30.29 48.12 0.64
N ILE A 19 31.42 47.50 0.98
CA ILE A 19 31.65 46.06 0.77
C ILE A 19 30.81 45.22 1.73
N LEU A 20 30.68 45.61 3.01
CA LEU A 20 29.90 44.81 3.97
C LEU A 20 28.42 44.70 3.57
N PRO A 21 27.69 45.79 3.24
CA PRO A 21 26.30 45.66 2.78
C PRO A 21 26.16 44.85 1.49
N LEU A 22 27.07 45.05 0.52
CA LEU A 22 27.08 44.27 -0.73
C LEU A 22 27.37 42.78 -0.48
N TYR A 23 28.26 42.49 0.46
CA TYR A 23 28.56 41.13 0.90
C TYR A 23 27.35 40.49 1.57
N THR A 24 26.67 41.17 2.50
CA THR A 24 25.49 40.63 3.18
C THR A 24 24.32 40.36 2.21
N ILE A 25 24.12 41.22 1.20
CA ILE A 25 23.08 41.00 0.17
C ILE A 25 23.44 39.80 -0.71
N ARG A 26 24.72 39.66 -1.08
CA ARG A 26 25.19 38.51 -1.86
C ARG A 26 25.12 37.21 -1.04
N GLU A 27 25.53 37.26 0.21
CA GLU A 27 25.53 36.13 1.12
C GLU A 27 24.11 35.59 1.34
N SER A 28 23.11 36.46 1.54
CA SER A 28 21.71 36.01 1.67
C SER A 28 21.22 35.29 0.41
N SER A 29 21.49 35.84 -0.79
CA SER A 29 21.13 35.16 -2.05
C SER A 29 21.86 33.84 -2.27
N GLN A 30 23.12 33.75 -1.81
CA GLN A 30 23.90 32.52 -1.88
C GLN A 30 23.36 31.46 -0.90
N GLN A 31 22.92 31.88 0.29
CA GLN A 31 22.29 30.98 1.27
C GLN A 31 20.96 30.44 0.75
N GLU A 32 20.11 31.28 0.16
CA GLU A 32 18.85 30.86 -0.46
C GLU A 32 19.08 29.84 -1.57
N GLN A 33 20.02 30.11 -2.49
CA GLN A 33 20.35 29.19 -3.57
C GLN A 33 20.90 27.85 -3.06
N LEU A 34 21.79 27.87 -2.06
CA LEU A 34 22.33 26.64 -1.46
C LEU A 34 21.25 25.81 -0.78
N LEU A 35 20.25 26.44 -0.15
CA LEU A 35 19.11 25.74 0.45
C LEU A 35 18.20 25.12 -0.63
N GLU A 36 17.93 25.84 -1.71
CA GLU A 36 17.14 25.32 -2.84
C GLU A 36 17.84 24.16 -3.54
N ASP A 37 19.16 24.27 -3.78
CA ASP A 37 19.98 23.19 -4.34
C ASP A 37 19.98 21.96 -3.42
N TYR A 38 20.09 22.17 -2.11
CA TYR A 38 20.05 21.09 -1.12
C TYR A 38 18.70 20.36 -1.14
N PHE A 39 17.57 21.08 -1.08
CA PHE A 39 16.25 20.46 -1.13
C PHE A 39 15.99 19.75 -2.45
N THR A 40 16.42 20.32 -3.56
CA THR A 40 16.30 19.70 -4.89
C THR A 40 17.08 18.38 -4.93
N ALA A 41 18.32 18.36 -4.43
CA ALA A 41 19.14 17.15 -4.40
C ALA A 41 18.54 16.06 -3.50
N ALA A 42 18.05 16.44 -2.31
CA ALA A 42 17.38 15.54 -1.38
C ALA A 42 16.13 14.92 -2.00
N VAL A 43 15.29 15.72 -2.68
CA VAL A 43 14.10 15.23 -3.38
C VAL A 43 14.48 14.24 -4.48
N LEU A 44 15.40 14.62 -5.38
CA LEU A 44 15.77 13.78 -6.53
C LEU A 44 16.38 12.44 -6.13
N THR A 45 17.27 12.46 -5.13
CA THR A 45 17.92 11.24 -4.64
C THR A 45 16.91 10.34 -3.95
N SER A 46 16.05 10.94 -3.11
CA SER A 46 15.00 10.20 -2.41
C SER A 46 13.92 9.69 -3.34
N THR A 47 13.64 10.31 -4.49
CA THR A 47 12.63 9.80 -5.44
C THR A 47 12.97 8.39 -5.93
N ASN A 48 14.23 8.11 -6.29
CA ASN A 48 14.60 6.76 -6.73
C ASN A 48 14.59 5.77 -5.54
N LEU A 49 15.09 6.18 -4.37
CA LEU A 49 15.07 5.32 -3.18
C LEU A 49 13.62 5.00 -2.74
N TYR A 50 12.72 5.98 -2.84
CA TYR A 50 11.29 5.81 -2.65
C TYR A 50 10.71 4.81 -3.65
N ALA A 51 11.01 4.99 -4.94
CA ALA A 51 10.55 4.11 -6.00
C ALA A 51 10.94 2.65 -5.78
N GLU A 52 12.14 2.42 -5.26
CA GLU A 52 12.71 1.09 -5.05
C GLU A 52 12.26 0.41 -3.75
N ASN A 53 11.86 1.17 -2.72
CA ASN A 53 11.71 0.63 -1.36
C ASN A 53 10.38 0.97 -0.68
N CYS A 54 9.67 1.98 -1.14
CA CYS A 54 8.52 2.54 -0.43
C CYS A 54 7.21 2.48 -1.22
N THR A 55 7.28 2.46 -2.56
CA THR A 55 6.11 2.46 -3.44
C THR A 55 5.14 1.33 -3.16
N VAL A 56 5.65 0.15 -2.80
CA VAL A 56 4.78 -0.99 -2.51
C VAL A 56 3.75 -0.73 -1.43
N CYS A 57 4.17 -0.09 -0.35
CA CYS A 57 3.26 0.16 0.75
C CYS A 57 2.59 1.52 0.51
N HIS A 58 3.34 2.52 0.06
CA HIS A 58 2.85 3.90 0.03
C HIS A 58 2.29 4.36 -1.32
N GLY A 59 2.26 3.51 -2.35
CA GLY A 59 1.75 3.84 -3.68
C GLY A 59 2.76 4.51 -4.60
N ALA A 60 2.44 4.61 -5.89
CA ALA A 60 3.35 5.19 -6.89
C ALA A 60 3.52 6.71 -6.70
N ALA A 61 2.51 7.37 -6.15
CA ALA A 61 2.43 8.80 -5.88
C ALA A 61 2.25 9.10 -4.38
N GLY A 62 2.57 8.17 -3.48
CA GLY A 62 2.40 8.38 -2.04
C GLY A 62 0.94 8.37 -1.58
N GLU A 63 0.02 7.85 -2.37
CA GLU A 63 -1.42 7.74 -2.13
C GLU A 63 -1.80 6.71 -1.07
N GLY A 64 -0.87 5.85 -0.67
CA GLY A 64 -1.13 4.74 0.25
C GLY A 64 -1.74 3.53 -0.47
N ILE A 65 -1.51 2.34 0.08
CA ILE A 65 -2.09 1.08 -0.40
C ILE A 65 -2.63 0.31 0.82
N GLY A 66 -3.93 -0.01 0.79
CA GLY A 66 -4.64 -0.65 1.91
C GLY A 66 -4.47 0.14 3.22
N ASP A 67 -4.05 -0.52 4.28
CA ASP A 67 -3.81 0.10 5.60
C ASP A 67 -2.59 1.02 5.66
N THR A 68 -1.78 1.08 4.59
CA THR A 68 -0.60 1.93 4.59
C THR A 68 -1.01 3.37 4.31
N PRO A 69 -0.71 4.33 5.21
CA PRO A 69 -1.22 5.69 5.08
C PRO A 69 -0.62 6.44 3.87
N PRO A 70 -1.40 7.38 3.28
CA PRO A 70 -0.92 8.27 2.23
C PRO A 70 0.17 9.21 2.75
N LEU A 71 1.40 9.04 2.28
CA LEU A 71 2.49 10.00 2.51
C LEU A 71 2.23 11.34 1.81
N SER A 72 1.43 11.32 0.76
CA SER A 72 1.03 12.50 0.01
C SER A 72 0.02 13.38 0.75
N SER A 73 -0.55 12.90 1.85
CA SER A 73 -1.55 13.62 2.64
C SER A 73 -0.98 14.85 3.34
N GLU A 74 -1.81 15.88 3.49
CA GLU A 74 -1.42 17.11 4.19
C GLU A 74 -1.07 16.84 5.66
N ALA A 75 -1.74 15.87 6.28
CA ALA A 75 -1.46 15.46 7.65
C ALA A 75 -0.02 14.98 7.82
N VAL A 76 0.48 14.16 6.89
CA VAL A 76 1.88 13.67 6.92
C VAL A 76 2.86 14.78 6.53
N ARG A 77 2.55 15.59 5.51
CA ARG A 77 3.41 16.71 5.08
C ARG A 77 3.65 17.75 6.17
N THR A 78 2.66 17.98 7.03
CA THR A 78 2.73 18.97 8.11
C THR A 78 3.24 18.41 9.45
N MET A 79 3.58 17.12 9.50
CA MET A 79 4.20 16.52 10.68
C MET A 79 5.51 17.23 11.05
N SER A 80 5.84 17.22 12.34
CA SER A 80 7.12 17.76 12.79
C SER A 80 8.27 16.94 12.17
N VAL A 81 9.35 17.63 11.79
CA VAL A 81 10.56 17.00 11.24
C VAL A 81 11.06 15.88 12.16
N SER A 82 11.02 16.08 13.48
CA SER A 82 11.47 15.07 14.44
C SER A 82 10.55 13.85 14.49
N ASP A 83 9.24 14.01 14.35
CA ASP A 83 8.31 12.88 14.41
C ASP A 83 8.34 12.08 13.13
N LEU A 84 8.39 12.76 11.97
CA LEU A 84 8.52 12.09 10.68
C LEU A 84 9.85 11.34 10.57
N ASN A 85 10.96 11.95 11.02
CA ASN A 85 12.26 11.27 11.11
C ASN A 85 12.18 10.02 11.98
N LYS A 86 11.60 10.10 13.19
CA LYS A 86 11.46 8.92 14.08
C LYS A 86 10.65 7.80 13.44
N VAL A 87 9.54 8.14 12.78
CA VAL A 87 8.67 7.16 12.11
C VAL A 87 9.44 6.43 10.99
N ILE A 88 10.24 7.14 10.20
CA ILE A 88 11.04 6.52 9.13
C ILE A 88 12.19 5.72 9.72
N ALA A 89 12.93 6.30 10.68
CA ALA A 89 14.11 5.69 11.26
C ALA A 89 13.79 4.41 12.02
N ARG A 90 12.77 4.46 12.89
CA ARG A 90 12.45 3.40 13.87
C ARG A 90 11.21 2.59 13.53
N GLY A 91 10.44 3.04 12.55
CA GLY A 91 9.16 2.43 12.24
C GLY A 91 8.07 2.85 13.22
N ARG A 92 6.97 2.08 13.21
CA ARG A 92 5.83 2.23 14.11
C ARG A 92 5.50 0.88 14.76
N ASP A 93 5.59 0.84 16.09
CA ASP A 93 5.24 -0.34 16.86
C ASP A 93 3.80 -0.78 16.57
N GLY A 94 3.61 -2.08 16.38
CA GLY A 94 2.30 -2.67 16.09
C GLY A 94 1.81 -2.49 14.64
N THR A 95 2.62 -1.94 13.75
CA THR A 95 2.30 -1.86 12.31
C THR A 95 3.36 -2.54 11.45
N GLN A 96 3.11 -2.63 10.13
CA GLN A 96 4.08 -3.16 9.16
C GLN A 96 5.23 -2.19 8.85
N MET A 97 5.17 -0.95 9.33
CA MET A 97 6.22 0.05 9.07
C MET A 97 7.42 -0.22 9.98
N ALA A 98 8.38 -1.02 9.49
CA ALA A 98 9.63 -1.29 10.18
C ALA A 98 10.58 -0.07 10.21
N GLY A 99 11.63 -0.15 11.04
CA GLY A 99 12.69 0.85 11.07
C GLY A 99 13.61 0.76 9.85
N TRP A 100 13.85 1.89 9.20
CA TRP A 100 14.66 1.96 7.98
C TRP A 100 16.04 2.57 8.17
N ALA A 101 16.34 3.14 9.34
CA ALA A 101 17.68 3.65 9.65
C ALA A 101 18.67 2.50 9.90
N LEU A 102 19.91 2.65 9.45
CA LEU A 102 20.99 1.67 9.61
C LEU A 102 21.25 1.28 11.07
N ASP A 103 21.13 2.24 12.00
CA ASP A 103 21.32 2.02 13.43
C ASP A 103 20.12 1.33 14.10
N GLU A 104 18.98 1.26 13.41
CA GLU A 104 17.77 0.52 13.82
C GLU A 104 17.61 -0.81 13.03
N GLY A 105 18.62 -1.19 12.24
CA GLY A 105 18.66 -2.44 11.46
C GLY A 105 18.12 -2.33 10.02
N GLY A 106 17.75 -1.13 9.58
CA GLY A 106 17.35 -0.83 8.21
C GLY A 106 18.53 -0.64 7.25
N ILE A 107 18.27 0.00 6.11
CA ILE A 107 19.23 0.12 4.99
C ILE A 107 19.68 1.56 4.70
N PHE A 108 19.04 2.56 5.30
CA PHE A 108 19.31 3.97 5.03
C PHE A 108 20.17 4.62 6.11
N SER A 109 21.15 5.40 5.70
CA SER A 109 21.94 6.24 6.61
C SER A 109 21.09 7.38 7.18
N ASN A 110 21.48 7.92 8.34
CA ASN A 110 20.75 9.03 8.97
C ASN A 110 20.58 10.25 8.03
N PRO A 111 21.57 10.65 7.20
CA PRO A 111 21.36 11.67 6.19
C PRO A 111 20.31 11.30 5.13
N GLN A 112 20.23 10.04 4.71
CA GLN A 112 19.19 9.61 3.76
C GLN A 112 17.80 9.63 4.41
N VAL A 113 17.71 9.29 5.70
CA VAL A 113 16.45 9.43 6.45
C VAL A 113 16.04 10.90 6.56
N ASP A 114 16.98 11.80 6.79
CA ASP A 114 16.72 13.25 6.79
C ASP A 114 16.28 13.75 5.40
N ASP A 115 16.90 13.26 4.33
CA ASP A 115 16.50 13.55 2.95
C ASP A 115 15.09 13.05 2.63
N PHE A 116 14.69 11.89 3.19
CA PHE A 116 13.31 11.40 3.08
C PHE A 116 12.29 12.30 3.78
N VAL A 117 12.64 12.90 4.92
CA VAL A 117 11.77 13.87 5.59
C VAL A 117 11.54 15.07 4.69
N ILE A 118 12.61 15.61 4.09
CA ILE A 118 12.51 16.71 3.11
C ILE A 118 11.67 16.29 1.91
N PHE A 119 11.94 15.11 1.36
CA PHE A 119 11.23 14.55 0.22
C PHE A 119 9.72 14.49 0.50
N ILE A 120 9.28 13.84 1.58
CA ILE A 120 7.85 13.71 1.90
C ILE A 120 7.18 15.08 2.04
N GLN A 121 7.86 16.05 2.67
CA GLN A 121 7.29 17.37 2.93
C GLN A 121 7.25 18.29 1.70
N GLN A 122 8.18 18.14 0.76
CA GLN A 122 8.39 19.10 -0.33
C GLN A 122 8.14 18.53 -1.73
N VAL A 123 8.05 17.22 -1.89
CA VAL A 123 7.99 16.61 -3.22
C VAL A 123 6.69 16.91 -3.96
N ASN A 124 6.81 17.08 -5.27
CA ASN A 124 5.68 16.98 -6.18
C ASN A 124 5.39 15.49 -6.45
N TRP A 125 4.35 14.94 -5.83
CA TRP A 125 3.99 13.54 -5.98
C TRP A 125 3.65 13.12 -7.41
N LYS A 126 3.20 14.05 -8.28
CA LYS A 126 3.00 13.73 -9.70
C LYS A 126 4.32 13.45 -10.43
N TYR A 127 5.40 14.11 -10.01
CA TYR A 127 6.74 13.82 -10.51
C TYR A 127 7.21 12.43 -10.05
N VAL A 128 6.92 12.05 -8.80
CA VAL A 128 7.25 10.73 -8.25
C VAL A 128 6.54 9.63 -9.04
N GLU A 129 5.24 9.75 -9.27
CA GLU A 129 4.43 8.78 -10.03
C GLU A 129 5.00 8.52 -11.43
N VAL A 130 5.35 9.59 -12.16
CA VAL A 130 6.00 9.49 -13.47
C VAL A 130 7.32 8.74 -13.36
N ARG A 131 8.13 9.09 -12.36
CA ARG A 131 9.45 8.47 -12.17
C ARG A 131 9.35 6.98 -11.81
N VAL A 132 8.40 6.62 -10.96
CA VAL A 132 8.09 5.22 -10.57
C VAL A 132 7.68 4.42 -11.81
N THR A 133 6.83 5.00 -12.66
CA THR A 133 6.41 4.40 -13.93
C THR A 133 7.59 4.21 -14.90
N GLU A 134 8.46 5.22 -15.05
CA GLU A 134 9.67 5.12 -15.88
C GLU A 134 10.62 4.01 -15.43
N LEU A 135 10.66 3.73 -14.12
CA LEU A 135 11.47 2.66 -13.55
C LEU A 135 10.80 1.28 -13.66
N GLY A 136 9.53 1.20 -14.06
CA GLY A 136 8.76 -0.05 -14.08
C GLY A 136 8.46 -0.57 -12.67
N LEU A 137 8.42 0.32 -11.68
CA LEU A 137 8.21 0.01 -10.26
C LEU A 137 6.83 0.43 -9.77
N THR A 138 5.89 0.64 -10.69
CA THR A 138 4.49 0.89 -10.35
C THR A 138 3.96 -0.33 -9.60
N PRO A 139 3.53 -0.15 -8.33
CA PRO A 139 2.93 -1.23 -7.56
C PRO A 139 1.71 -1.79 -8.28
N PRO A 140 1.38 -3.06 -8.02
CA PRO A 140 0.18 -3.64 -8.56
C PRO A 140 -1.08 -2.87 -8.13
N GLU A 141 -2.02 -2.67 -9.06
CA GLU A 141 -3.31 -2.06 -8.73
C GLU A 141 -4.12 -3.02 -7.84
N MET A 142 -4.33 -2.62 -6.60
CA MET A 142 -5.19 -3.37 -5.68
C MET A 142 -6.64 -3.10 -6.07
N ILE A 143 -7.41 -4.17 -6.25
CA ILE A 143 -8.83 -4.08 -6.58
C ILE A 143 -9.54 -3.46 -5.36
N GLN A 144 -9.94 -2.21 -5.48
CA GLN A 144 -10.73 -1.51 -4.48
C GLN A 144 -12.11 -1.21 -5.04
N MET A 145 -13.11 -1.24 -4.17
CA MET A 145 -14.42 -0.75 -4.53
C MET A 145 -14.39 0.78 -4.50
N GLU A 146 -14.74 1.43 -5.60
CA GLU A 146 -14.92 2.88 -5.58
C GLU A 146 -16.17 3.25 -4.75
N VAL A 147 -16.01 4.23 -3.86
CA VAL A 147 -17.12 4.80 -3.08
C VAL A 147 -17.44 6.17 -3.65
N SER A 148 -18.62 6.33 -4.25
CA SER A 148 -19.04 7.62 -4.81
C SER A 148 -19.67 8.53 -3.75
N ASP A 149 -19.61 9.84 -3.99
CA ASP A 149 -20.29 10.84 -3.14
C ASP A 149 -21.80 10.54 -3.04
N GLU A 150 -22.42 10.09 -4.14
CA GLU A 150 -23.83 9.71 -4.17
C GLU A 150 -24.14 8.53 -3.24
N MET A 151 -23.25 7.53 -3.15
CA MET A 151 -23.42 6.41 -2.21
C MET A 151 -23.38 6.92 -0.76
N LEU A 152 -22.44 7.81 -0.45
CA LEU A 152 -22.30 8.38 0.89
C LEU A 152 -23.49 9.26 1.27
N GLU A 153 -24.01 10.05 0.32
CA GLU A 153 -25.23 10.87 0.52
C GLU A 153 -26.47 10.00 0.76
N ASN A 154 -26.64 8.93 -0.01
CA ASN A 154 -27.75 7.99 0.15
C ASN A 154 -27.68 7.27 1.52
N LEU A 155 -26.49 6.84 1.94
CA LEU A 155 -26.28 6.26 3.26
C LEU A 155 -26.52 7.26 4.40
N ALA A 156 -26.06 8.50 4.26
CA ALA A 156 -26.27 9.55 5.26
C ALA A 156 -27.76 9.84 5.51
N GLY A 157 -28.64 9.55 4.54
CA GLY A 157 -30.09 9.64 4.67
C GLY A 157 -30.74 8.53 5.49
N LEU A 158 -30.02 7.45 5.84
CA LEU A 158 -30.55 6.32 6.59
C LEU A 158 -30.39 6.50 8.12
N PRO A 159 -31.16 5.74 8.93
CA PRO A 159 -30.87 5.63 10.36
C PRO A 159 -29.43 5.15 10.59
N ASN A 160 -28.69 5.84 11.46
CA ASN A 160 -27.25 5.63 11.67
C ASN A 160 -26.38 5.90 10.44
N GLY A 161 -26.84 6.75 9.51
CA GLY A 161 -26.19 7.03 8.24
C GLY A 161 -24.70 7.37 8.34
N GLU A 162 -24.29 8.22 9.29
CA GLU A 162 -22.87 8.52 9.51
C GLU A 162 -22.02 7.28 9.81
N ILE A 163 -22.56 6.34 10.60
CA ILE A 163 -21.89 5.08 10.95
C ILE A 163 -21.86 4.13 9.76
N LEU A 164 -22.93 4.11 8.95
CA LEU A 164 -22.98 3.32 7.72
C LEU A 164 -22.00 3.86 6.68
N SER A 165 -21.90 5.17 6.50
CA SER A 165 -20.93 5.81 5.61
C SER A 165 -19.49 5.51 6.05
N ALA A 166 -19.19 5.61 7.36
CA ALA A 166 -17.88 5.23 7.89
C ALA A 166 -17.59 3.73 7.68
N GLY A 167 -18.59 2.88 7.91
CA GLY A 167 -18.48 1.44 7.67
C GLY A 167 -18.25 1.11 6.20
N LEU A 168 -18.90 1.82 5.28
CA LEU A 168 -18.78 1.61 3.83
C LEU A 168 -17.37 1.94 3.34
N ILE A 169 -16.76 3.02 3.85
CA ILE A 169 -15.37 3.38 3.52
C ILE A 169 -14.42 2.26 3.96
N VAL A 170 -14.53 1.82 5.21
CA VAL A 170 -13.71 0.71 5.74
C VAL A 170 -13.92 -0.56 4.90
N TYR A 171 -15.17 -0.87 4.55
CA TYR A 171 -15.52 -2.02 3.75
C TYR A 171 -14.90 -1.97 2.34
N ALA A 172 -15.02 -0.83 1.68
CA ALA A 172 -14.56 -0.65 0.30
C ALA A 172 -13.04 -0.74 0.17
N GLU A 173 -12.33 -0.19 1.15
CA GLU A 173 -10.86 -0.19 1.24
C GLU A 173 -10.29 -1.58 1.58
N ASN A 174 -10.98 -2.34 2.44
CA ASN A 174 -10.37 -3.51 3.09
C ASN A 174 -11.07 -4.85 2.83
N CYS A 175 -12.38 -4.84 2.61
CA CYS A 175 -13.19 -6.06 2.56
C CYS A 175 -13.67 -6.40 1.15
N ALA A 176 -14.02 -5.39 0.35
CA ALA A 176 -14.68 -5.56 -0.94
C ALA A 176 -13.86 -6.36 -1.95
N ALA A 177 -12.52 -6.25 -1.90
CA ALA A 177 -11.60 -6.99 -2.77
C ALA A 177 -11.81 -8.51 -2.70
N CYS A 178 -12.16 -9.02 -1.51
CA CYS A 178 -12.38 -10.45 -1.28
C CYS A 178 -13.88 -10.78 -1.18
N HIS A 179 -14.65 -9.97 -0.47
CA HIS A 179 -16.07 -10.25 -0.19
C HIS A 179 -17.05 -9.68 -1.24
N GLY A 180 -16.53 -9.07 -2.30
CA GLY A 180 -17.31 -8.41 -3.35
C GLY A 180 -17.79 -7.02 -2.93
N SER A 181 -18.10 -6.15 -3.89
CA SER A 181 -18.54 -4.77 -3.62
C SER A 181 -19.82 -4.70 -2.79
N ASN A 182 -20.72 -5.66 -2.97
CA ASN A 182 -21.99 -5.74 -2.26
C ASN A 182 -22.01 -6.85 -1.18
N GLY A 183 -20.87 -7.36 -0.72
CA GLY A 183 -20.84 -8.39 0.32
C GLY A 183 -21.40 -9.75 -0.10
N ALA A 184 -21.74 -9.96 -1.37
CA ALA A 184 -22.27 -11.23 -1.88
C ALA A 184 -21.22 -12.36 -1.89
N GLY A 185 -19.98 -12.06 -1.50
CA GLY A 185 -18.87 -12.98 -1.52
C GLY A 185 -18.25 -13.09 -2.89
N SER A 186 -17.15 -13.82 -2.93
CA SER A 186 -16.48 -14.23 -4.15
C SER A 186 -16.11 -15.70 -4.03
N MET A 187 -15.35 -16.20 -5.00
CA MET A 187 -14.79 -17.55 -4.88
C MET A 187 -13.71 -17.67 -3.80
N ILE A 188 -13.14 -16.57 -3.30
CA ILE A 188 -12.08 -16.56 -2.29
C ILE A 188 -12.50 -16.12 -0.90
N ALA A 189 -13.69 -15.56 -0.76
CA ALA A 189 -14.26 -15.23 0.53
C ALA A 189 -15.78 -15.42 0.52
N PRO A 190 -16.37 -15.90 1.64
CA PRO A 190 -17.79 -16.18 1.70
C PRO A 190 -18.62 -14.90 1.58
N ALA A 191 -19.89 -15.08 1.20
CA ALA A 191 -20.88 -14.02 1.31
C ALA A 191 -21.01 -13.56 2.76
N ILE A 192 -20.94 -12.24 2.95
CA ILE A 192 -21.10 -11.59 4.26
C ILE A 192 -22.37 -10.75 4.36
N ASP A 193 -23.13 -10.63 3.27
CA ASP A 193 -24.47 -10.06 3.22
C ASP A 193 -25.59 -11.07 3.60
N THR A 194 -25.24 -12.16 4.31
CA THR A 194 -26.17 -13.27 4.56
C THR A 194 -27.13 -13.01 5.73
N ALA A 195 -28.29 -13.68 5.70
CA ALA A 195 -29.25 -13.61 6.81
C ALA A 195 -28.72 -14.27 8.09
N GLU A 196 -27.85 -15.27 7.96
CA GLU A 196 -27.22 -15.98 9.09
C GLU A 196 -26.31 -15.04 9.89
N LEU A 197 -25.47 -14.24 9.21
CA LEU A 197 -24.62 -13.26 9.88
C LEU A 197 -25.46 -12.18 10.59
N ARG A 198 -26.57 -11.76 10.01
CA ARG A 198 -27.47 -10.77 10.63
C ARG A 198 -28.15 -11.24 11.93
N ILE A 199 -28.17 -12.54 12.21
CA ILE A 199 -28.68 -13.09 13.48
C ILE A 199 -27.58 -13.61 14.39
N THR A 200 -26.34 -13.67 13.90
CA THR A 200 -25.16 -14.01 14.70
C THR A 200 -24.99 -12.92 15.77
N PRO A 201 -24.56 -13.24 17.01
CA PRO A 201 -24.24 -12.22 18.01
C PRO A 201 -23.19 -11.25 17.49
N ARG A 202 -23.37 -9.96 17.79
CA ARG A 202 -22.50 -8.89 17.25
C ARG A 202 -21.05 -9.07 17.68
N GLU A 203 -20.85 -9.45 18.94
CA GLU A 203 -19.56 -9.76 19.54
C GLU A 203 -18.81 -10.86 18.79
N ASP A 204 -19.52 -11.87 18.27
CA ASP A 204 -18.90 -12.98 17.54
C ASP A 204 -18.39 -12.52 16.17
N ILE A 205 -19.13 -11.64 15.49
CA ILE A 205 -18.67 -11.04 14.22
C ILE A 205 -17.49 -10.11 14.47
N ILE A 206 -17.55 -9.25 15.50
CA ILE A 206 -16.42 -8.40 15.86
C ILE A 206 -15.18 -9.25 16.14
N GLN A 207 -15.32 -10.34 16.90
CA GLN A 207 -14.20 -11.25 17.18
C GLN A 207 -13.68 -11.91 15.90
N THR A 208 -14.56 -12.35 15.01
CA THR A 208 -14.18 -12.97 13.72
C THR A 208 -13.39 -11.99 12.85
N VAL A 209 -13.81 -10.73 12.76
CA VAL A 209 -13.06 -9.70 12.01
C VAL A 209 -11.75 -9.36 12.73
N THR A 210 -11.76 -9.29 14.06
CA THR A 210 -10.56 -8.94 14.85
C THR A 210 -9.48 -10.00 14.72
N ASP A 211 -9.83 -11.27 14.89
CA ASP A 211 -8.88 -12.40 14.91
C ASP A 211 -8.63 -12.98 13.52
N GLY A 212 -9.51 -12.70 12.56
CA GLY A 212 -9.55 -13.42 11.31
C GLY A 212 -10.07 -14.85 11.47
N VAL A 213 -9.93 -15.65 10.41
CA VAL A 213 -10.33 -17.06 10.38
C VAL A 213 -9.10 -17.91 10.03
N PRO A 214 -8.51 -18.61 11.03
CA PRO A 214 -7.32 -19.42 10.83
C PRO A 214 -7.48 -20.43 9.69
N GLY A 215 -6.47 -20.51 8.83
CA GLY A 215 -6.47 -21.41 7.66
C GLY A 215 -7.23 -20.87 6.45
N THR A 216 -7.64 -19.60 6.46
CA THR A 216 -8.25 -18.90 5.31
C THR A 216 -7.46 -17.63 4.97
N LEU A 217 -7.89 -16.89 3.93
CA LEU A 217 -7.33 -15.59 3.58
C LEU A 217 -7.79 -14.46 4.53
N MET A 218 -8.79 -14.70 5.39
CA MET A 218 -9.30 -13.70 6.32
C MET A 218 -8.32 -13.53 7.48
N ALA A 219 -7.38 -12.61 7.33
CA ALA A 219 -6.36 -12.26 8.32
C ALA A 219 -6.96 -11.65 9.60
N SER A 220 -6.15 -11.57 10.67
CA SER A 220 -6.46 -10.75 11.84
C SER A 220 -6.37 -9.26 11.50
N TRP A 221 -7.44 -8.51 11.81
CA TRP A 221 -7.53 -7.06 11.62
C TRP A 221 -7.29 -6.25 12.91
N GLN A 222 -6.95 -6.90 14.02
CA GLN A 222 -6.82 -6.28 15.35
C GLN A 222 -5.84 -5.09 15.42
N ASN A 223 -4.84 -5.07 14.53
CA ASN A 223 -3.82 -4.02 14.47
C ASN A 223 -4.00 -3.08 13.26
N GLN A 224 -5.03 -3.31 12.46
CA GLN A 224 -5.32 -2.57 11.22
C GLN A 224 -6.53 -1.66 11.41
N LEU A 225 -7.56 -2.15 12.10
CA LEU A 225 -8.81 -1.41 12.32
C LEU A 225 -8.96 -0.98 13.78
N ALA A 226 -9.26 0.30 13.99
CA ALA A 226 -9.62 0.82 15.30
C ALA A 226 -11.00 0.25 15.75
N PRO A 227 -11.28 0.19 17.07
CA PRO A 227 -12.52 -0.40 17.58
C PRO A 227 -13.82 0.22 17.03
N ASP A 228 -13.80 1.51 16.72
CA ASP A 228 -14.89 2.23 16.08
C ASP A 228 -15.04 1.88 14.59
N GLN A 229 -13.93 1.68 13.88
CA GLN A 229 -13.93 1.18 12.50
C GLN A 229 -14.50 -0.26 12.42
N LEU A 230 -14.07 -1.14 13.33
CA LEU A 230 -14.65 -2.49 13.48
C LEU A 230 -16.15 -2.42 13.78
N GLY A 231 -16.56 -1.54 14.69
CA GLY A 231 -17.97 -1.31 14.98
C GLY A 231 -18.77 -0.83 13.77
N SER A 232 -18.17 0.04 12.94
CA SER A 232 -18.81 0.64 11.77
C SER A 232 -18.98 -0.37 10.64
N VAL A 233 -17.96 -1.15 10.31
CA VAL A 233 -18.06 -2.21 9.29
C VAL A 233 -19.03 -3.32 9.71
N VAL A 234 -19.04 -3.70 11.00
CA VAL A 234 -20.02 -4.67 11.50
C VAL A 234 -21.43 -4.08 11.42
N ASN A 235 -21.66 -2.81 11.77
CA ASN A 235 -22.97 -2.17 11.56
C ASN A 235 -23.42 -2.21 10.10
N LEU A 236 -22.50 -1.95 9.16
CA LEU A 236 -22.76 -2.06 7.73
C LEU A 236 -23.27 -3.46 7.36
N ILE A 237 -22.59 -4.53 7.80
CA ILE A 237 -22.98 -5.94 7.57
C ILE A 237 -24.42 -6.22 8.05
N TYR A 238 -24.81 -5.71 9.22
CA TYR A 238 -26.18 -5.88 9.72
C TYR A 238 -27.22 -5.12 8.89
N SER A 239 -26.85 -3.96 8.34
CA SER A 239 -27.76 -3.05 7.61
C SER A 239 -27.76 -3.23 6.10
N TRP A 240 -27.12 -4.27 5.58
CA TRP A 240 -27.02 -4.51 4.14
C TRP A 240 -28.37 -4.50 3.38
N PRO A 241 -29.43 -5.15 3.88
CA PRO A 241 -30.74 -5.12 3.23
C PRO A 241 -31.34 -3.72 3.14
N GLU A 242 -31.20 -2.91 4.18
CA GLU A 242 -31.66 -1.52 4.22
C GLU A 242 -30.90 -0.65 3.22
N ILE A 243 -29.59 -0.86 3.10
CA ILE A 243 -28.73 -0.14 2.15
C ILE A 243 -29.14 -0.44 0.71
N VAL A 244 -29.33 -1.72 0.38
CA VAL A 244 -29.79 -2.14 -0.95
C VAL A 244 -31.21 -1.63 -1.23
N GLN A 245 -32.10 -1.68 -0.23
CA GLN A 245 -33.47 -1.17 -0.35
C GLN A 245 -33.51 0.36 -0.56
N ALA A 246 -32.53 1.08 -0.02
CA ALA A 246 -32.38 2.53 -0.22
C ALA A 246 -31.92 2.91 -1.63
N GLY A 247 -31.62 1.93 -2.49
CA GLY A 247 -31.18 2.14 -3.86
C GLY A 247 -29.69 2.45 -3.99
N VAL A 248 -28.88 2.13 -2.98
CA VAL A 248 -27.42 2.20 -3.10
C VAL A 248 -26.98 1.08 -4.04
N GLU A 249 -26.60 1.46 -5.26
CA GLU A 249 -26.00 0.55 -6.24
C GLU A 249 -24.51 0.41 -5.95
N PHE A 250 -24.04 -0.82 -5.85
CA PHE A 250 -22.63 -1.14 -5.67
C PHE A 250 -21.99 -1.38 -7.04
N PRO A 251 -20.80 -0.82 -7.32
CA PRO A 251 -20.13 -1.05 -8.59
C PRO A 251 -19.83 -2.54 -8.74
N GLU A 252 -19.93 -3.09 -9.96
CA GLU A 252 -19.29 -4.38 -10.21
C GLU A 252 -17.78 -4.18 -10.01
N VAL A 253 -17.18 -5.04 -9.19
CA VAL A 253 -15.72 -5.06 -9.06
C VAL A 253 -15.18 -5.44 -10.44
N GLU A 254 -14.48 -4.51 -11.09
CA GLU A 254 -13.96 -4.74 -12.44
C GLU A 254 -13.04 -5.96 -12.40
N ASN A 255 -13.46 -7.05 -13.04
CA ASN A 255 -12.62 -8.22 -13.16
C ASN A 255 -11.41 -7.81 -14.01
N LEU A 256 -10.23 -7.78 -13.39
CA LEU A 256 -8.96 -7.65 -14.11
C LEU A 256 -9.00 -8.54 -15.35
N THR A 257 -8.87 -7.94 -16.54
CA THR A 257 -8.84 -8.70 -17.79
C THR A 257 -7.44 -9.27 -17.94
N PHE A 258 -7.25 -10.51 -17.50
CA PHE A 258 -5.97 -11.19 -17.66
C PHE A 258 -5.73 -11.56 -19.11
N GLN A 259 -4.66 -11.01 -19.67
CA GLN A 259 -4.13 -11.47 -20.94
C GLN A 259 -3.22 -12.66 -20.68
N SER A 260 -3.42 -13.75 -21.43
CA SER A 260 -2.50 -14.88 -21.43
C SER A 260 -1.84 -14.97 -22.80
N SER A 261 -0.51 -14.92 -22.84
CA SER A 261 0.29 -15.14 -24.03
C SER A 261 1.45 -16.10 -23.75
N PRO A 262 2.00 -16.78 -24.77
CA PRO A 262 3.20 -17.61 -24.60
C PRO A 262 4.36 -16.86 -23.94
N GLU A 263 4.55 -15.58 -24.26
CA GLU A 263 5.59 -14.73 -23.67
C GLU A 263 5.35 -14.51 -22.17
N MET A 264 4.10 -14.25 -21.77
CA MET A 264 3.73 -14.10 -20.36
C MET A 264 3.91 -15.39 -19.56
N ILE A 265 3.59 -16.54 -20.15
CA ILE A 265 3.80 -17.85 -19.52
C ILE A 265 5.30 -18.11 -19.30
N ILE A 266 6.15 -17.79 -20.29
CA ILE A 266 7.61 -17.93 -20.17
C ILE A 266 8.18 -16.97 -19.11
N ALA A 267 7.72 -15.72 -19.08
CA ALA A 267 8.11 -14.76 -18.06
C ALA A 267 7.69 -15.23 -16.66
N GLY A 268 6.46 -15.72 -16.52
CA GLY A 268 5.90 -16.26 -15.29
C GLY A 268 6.66 -17.48 -14.78
N ASP A 269 7.07 -18.40 -15.66
CA ASP A 269 7.92 -19.54 -15.30
C ASP A 269 9.26 -19.08 -14.69
N GLY A 270 9.90 -18.09 -15.33
CA GLY A 270 11.13 -17.49 -14.81
C GLY A 270 10.95 -16.89 -13.42
N LEU A 271 9.89 -16.08 -13.24
CA LEU A 271 9.55 -15.46 -11.95
C LEU A 271 9.21 -16.50 -10.88
N PHE A 272 8.41 -17.51 -11.22
CA PHE A 272 8.00 -18.56 -10.29
C PHE A 272 9.23 -19.33 -9.77
N ASN A 273 10.19 -19.63 -10.65
CA ASN A 273 11.45 -20.28 -10.28
C ASN A 273 12.31 -19.44 -9.32
N ILE A 274 12.22 -18.11 -9.37
CA ILE A 274 12.99 -17.20 -8.52
C ILE A 274 12.28 -16.93 -7.18
N ALA A 275 10.96 -16.71 -7.23
CA ALA A 275 10.20 -16.17 -6.11
C ALA A 275 9.39 -17.25 -5.35
N CYS A 276 8.76 -18.19 -6.06
CA CYS A 276 7.70 -19.02 -5.51
C CYS A 276 8.16 -20.47 -5.22
N LYS A 277 9.00 -21.01 -6.10
CA LYS A 277 9.42 -22.42 -6.13
C LYS A 277 10.06 -22.93 -4.84
N SER A 278 10.79 -22.09 -4.13
CA SER A 278 11.45 -22.47 -2.88
C SER A 278 10.45 -22.93 -1.81
N CYS A 279 9.22 -22.40 -1.84
CA CYS A 279 8.14 -22.76 -0.95
C CYS A 279 7.11 -23.67 -1.62
N HIS A 280 6.66 -23.32 -2.81
CA HIS A 280 5.57 -24.02 -3.52
C HIS A 280 6.05 -25.20 -4.38
N GLY A 281 7.34 -25.54 -4.35
CA GLY A 281 7.89 -26.68 -5.08
C GLY A 281 8.16 -26.38 -6.55
N VAL A 282 8.85 -27.32 -7.22
CA VAL A 282 9.03 -27.29 -8.68
C VAL A 282 7.64 -27.32 -9.32
N ASP A 283 7.40 -26.48 -10.33
CA ASP A 283 6.14 -26.43 -11.10
C ASP A 283 4.85 -26.37 -10.24
N GLY A 284 4.94 -25.84 -9.01
CA GLY A 284 3.78 -25.71 -8.12
C GLY A 284 3.36 -26.98 -7.38
N TYR A 285 4.14 -28.07 -7.40
CA TYR A 285 3.80 -29.35 -6.74
C TYR A 285 3.55 -29.30 -5.23
N GLY A 286 3.86 -28.18 -4.58
CA GLY A 286 3.74 -27.98 -3.15
C GLY A 286 4.89 -28.60 -2.36
N THR A 287 5.00 -28.20 -1.10
CA THR A 287 5.91 -28.76 -0.11
C THR A 287 5.23 -28.78 1.25
N PRO A 288 5.83 -29.36 2.30
CA PRO A 288 5.32 -29.17 3.67
C PRO A 288 5.28 -27.70 4.13
N MET A 289 5.99 -26.80 3.45
CA MET A 289 6.04 -25.38 3.79
C MET A 289 4.94 -24.55 3.13
N ALA A 290 4.46 -24.95 1.95
CA ALA A 290 3.42 -24.23 1.22
C ALA A 290 2.59 -25.17 0.33
N PRO A 291 1.29 -24.89 0.10
CA PRO A 291 0.40 -25.79 -0.62
C PRO A 291 0.80 -25.98 -2.08
N ALA A 292 0.34 -27.09 -2.66
CA ALA A 292 0.40 -27.32 -4.09
C ALA A 292 -0.52 -26.33 -4.82
N LEU A 293 0.02 -25.68 -5.85
CA LEU A 293 -0.67 -24.70 -6.69
C LEU A 293 -1.05 -25.28 -8.06
N ASP A 294 -0.45 -26.41 -8.44
CA ASP A 294 -0.68 -27.09 -9.71
C ASP A 294 -1.86 -28.07 -9.66
N ASN A 295 -2.87 -27.84 -8.82
CA ASN A 295 -3.99 -28.76 -8.64
C ASN A 295 -5.31 -28.20 -9.17
N GLN A 296 -6.19 -29.09 -9.65
CA GLN A 296 -7.42 -28.68 -10.32
C GLN A 296 -8.39 -27.94 -9.40
N ILE A 297 -8.43 -28.24 -8.09
CA ILE A 297 -9.33 -27.54 -7.16
C ILE A 297 -8.93 -26.07 -7.10
N PHE A 298 -7.67 -25.79 -6.77
CA PHE A 298 -7.17 -24.42 -6.73
C PHE A 298 -7.32 -23.71 -8.09
N LEU A 299 -6.89 -24.35 -9.18
CA LEU A 299 -6.89 -23.73 -10.51
C LEU A 299 -8.28 -23.59 -11.14
N SER A 300 -9.32 -24.28 -10.67
CA SER A 300 -10.69 -24.08 -11.19
C SER A 300 -11.57 -23.25 -10.27
N GLU A 301 -11.31 -23.26 -8.96
CA GLU A 301 -12.12 -22.52 -7.99
C GLU A 301 -11.67 -21.07 -7.85
N TYR A 302 -10.38 -20.77 -7.95
CA TYR A 302 -9.88 -19.41 -7.73
C TYR A 302 -9.82 -18.65 -9.06
N PRO A 303 -10.50 -17.50 -9.24
CA PRO A 303 -10.40 -16.66 -10.45
C PRO A 303 -9.05 -15.94 -10.54
N ASP A 304 -8.68 -15.42 -11.72
CA ASP A 304 -7.35 -14.81 -11.94
C ASP A 304 -7.09 -13.64 -11.01
N ALA A 305 -8.08 -12.77 -10.83
CA ALA A 305 -8.04 -11.64 -9.91
C ALA A 305 -7.73 -12.11 -8.48
N ALA A 306 -8.28 -13.22 -8.05
CA ALA A 306 -8.01 -13.77 -6.73
C ALA A 306 -6.57 -14.27 -6.57
N ILE A 307 -6.06 -15.03 -7.55
CA ILE A 307 -4.67 -15.50 -7.52
C ILE A 307 -3.71 -14.31 -7.51
N TYR A 308 -3.99 -13.30 -8.33
CA TYR A 308 -3.24 -12.06 -8.35
C TYR A 308 -3.25 -11.36 -6.99
N GLN A 309 -4.41 -11.22 -6.34
CA GLN A 309 -4.52 -10.55 -5.04
C GLN A 309 -3.75 -11.30 -3.96
N ILE A 310 -3.79 -12.63 -3.97
CA ILE A 310 -2.99 -13.48 -3.06
C ILE A 310 -1.49 -13.28 -3.28
N ILE A 311 -1.04 -13.15 -4.53
CA ILE A 311 0.37 -12.91 -4.83
C ILE A 311 0.76 -11.49 -4.40
N ALA A 312 -0.02 -10.48 -4.79
CA ALA A 312 0.26 -9.08 -4.52
C ALA A 312 0.27 -8.80 -3.01
N GLY A 313 -0.79 -9.20 -2.30
CA GLY A 313 -1.00 -8.95 -0.87
C GLY A 313 -0.40 -10.00 0.07
N GLY A 314 0.01 -11.17 -0.44
CA GLY A 314 0.47 -12.29 0.38
C GLY A 314 -0.68 -12.94 1.15
N VAL A 315 -0.33 -13.78 2.13
CA VAL A 315 -1.32 -14.38 3.05
C VAL A 315 -0.85 -14.17 4.48
N SER A 316 -1.56 -13.29 5.20
CA SER A 316 -1.26 -12.96 6.60
C SER A 316 -1.23 -14.18 7.50
N GLU A 317 -0.38 -14.14 8.52
CA GLU A 317 -0.16 -15.24 9.48
C GLU A 317 0.34 -16.55 8.84
N THR A 318 0.79 -16.49 7.58
CA THR A 318 1.49 -17.58 6.90
C THR A 318 2.90 -17.16 6.49
N LEU A 319 3.64 -18.09 5.87
CA LEU A 319 4.95 -17.80 5.29
C LEU A 319 4.86 -17.17 3.89
N MET A 320 3.67 -16.97 3.32
CA MET A 320 3.49 -16.37 1.99
C MET A 320 3.60 -14.85 2.06
N PRO A 321 4.72 -14.24 1.59
CA PRO A 321 4.91 -12.80 1.67
C PRO A 321 4.08 -12.06 0.63
N ALA A 322 3.85 -10.77 0.85
CA ALA A 322 3.29 -9.86 -0.14
C ALA A 322 4.31 -9.57 -1.26
N TRP A 323 4.07 -10.09 -2.46
CA TRP A 323 4.99 -9.92 -3.59
C TRP A 323 4.76 -8.63 -4.38
N GLY A 324 3.68 -7.90 -4.13
CA GLY A 324 3.49 -6.55 -4.68
C GLY A 324 4.61 -5.58 -4.29
N SER A 325 5.46 -5.98 -3.32
CA SER A 325 6.71 -5.28 -2.96
C SER A 325 7.84 -5.35 -3.94
N ARG A 326 7.83 -6.39 -4.76
CA ARG A 326 8.99 -6.79 -5.55
C ARG A 326 8.63 -7.05 -6.99
N LEU A 327 7.34 -7.23 -7.27
CA LEU A 327 6.80 -7.53 -8.57
C LEU A 327 5.79 -6.44 -8.94
N ASN A 328 5.92 -5.90 -10.14
CA ASN A 328 4.92 -5.01 -10.72
C ASN A 328 3.73 -5.80 -11.28
N ASP A 329 2.71 -5.06 -11.74
CA ASP A 329 1.50 -5.62 -12.35
C ASP A 329 1.75 -6.70 -13.40
N GLN A 330 2.60 -6.38 -14.37
CA GLN A 330 2.85 -7.25 -15.51
C GLN A 330 3.51 -8.56 -15.07
N GLU A 331 4.39 -8.49 -14.08
CA GLU A 331 5.09 -9.63 -13.51
C GLU A 331 4.13 -10.56 -12.75
N ILE A 332 3.23 -9.99 -11.92
CA ILE A 332 2.21 -10.78 -11.23
C ILE A 332 1.23 -11.39 -12.24
N GLN A 333 0.81 -10.65 -13.26
CA GLN A 333 -0.03 -11.19 -14.33
C GLN A 333 0.67 -12.33 -15.09
N SER A 334 1.97 -12.23 -15.33
CA SER A 334 2.76 -13.32 -15.91
C SER A 334 2.81 -14.55 -14.99
N LEU A 335 2.94 -14.38 -13.68
CA LEU A 335 2.83 -15.49 -12.71
C LEU A 335 1.46 -16.16 -12.79
N VAL A 336 0.37 -15.39 -12.81
CA VAL A 336 -1.00 -15.93 -12.95
C VAL A 336 -1.15 -16.70 -14.26
N ALA A 337 -0.69 -16.13 -15.39
CA ALA A 337 -0.74 -16.78 -16.69
C ALA A 337 0.03 -18.11 -16.70
N TYR A 338 1.21 -18.14 -16.07
CA TYR A 338 2.00 -19.36 -15.93
C TYR A 338 1.28 -20.42 -15.06
N MET A 339 0.73 -20.02 -13.92
CA MET A 339 -0.04 -20.94 -13.05
C MET A 339 -1.25 -21.52 -13.77
N ARG A 340 -1.97 -20.70 -14.55
CA ARG A 340 -3.09 -21.15 -15.39
C ARG A 340 -2.69 -22.09 -16.51
N SER A 341 -1.46 -21.99 -17.00
CA SER A 341 -0.96 -22.92 -18.01
C SER A 341 -0.94 -24.37 -17.54
N TRP A 342 -0.91 -24.61 -16.22
CA TRP A 342 -0.97 -25.95 -15.64
C TRP A 342 -2.36 -26.57 -15.64
N GLU A 343 -3.43 -25.77 -15.71
CA GLU A 343 -4.81 -26.22 -15.43
C GLU A 343 -5.24 -27.40 -16.31
N VAL A 344 -4.87 -27.40 -17.59
CA VAL A 344 -5.20 -28.52 -18.50
C VAL A 344 -4.58 -29.85 -18.07
N SER A 345 -3.41 -29.79 -17.40
CA SER A 345 -2.63 -30.95 -16.97
C SER A 345 -2.67 -31.21 -15.46
N ALA A 346 -3.30 -30.33 -14.69
CA ALA A 346 -3.28 -30.35 -13.23
C ALA A 346 -4.00 -31.58 -12.68
N PRO A 347 -3.44 -32.30 -11.69
CA PRO A 347 -4.13 -33.40 -11.04
C PRO A 347 -5.41 -32.94 -10.33
N ALA A 348 -6.49 -33.68 -10.54
CA ALA A 348 -7.68 -33.61 -9.69
C ALA A 348 -7.41 -34.34 -8.38
N ILE A 349 -6.93 -33.61 -7.37
CA ILE A 349 -6.71 -34.13 -6.03
C ILE A 349 -8.04 -34.00 -5.27
N LEU A 350 -8.59 -35.09 -4.73
CA LEU A 350 -9.76 -35.00 -3.85
C LEU A 350 -9.36 -34.33 -2.53
N PRO A 351 -10.18 -33.44 -1.93
CA PRO A 351 -9.88 -32.89 -0.62
C PRO A 351 -9.64 -34.03 0.37
N PRO A 352 -8.68 -33.90 1.31
CA PRO A 352 -8.52 -34.90 2.35
C PRO A 352 -9.84 -35.07 3.09
N VAL A 353 -10.31 -36.31 3.22
CA VAL A 353 -11.49 -36.62 4.05
C VAL A 353 -11.11 -36.27 5.48
N ILE A 354 -11.58 -35.13 5.98
CA ILE A 354 -11.44 -34.78 7.39
C ILE A 354 -12.28 -35.79 8.17
N GLY A 355 -11.60 -36.72 8.83
CA GLY A 355 -12.25 -37.69 9.72
C GLY A 355 -12.82 -36.98 10.94
N ASN A 356 -14.07 -37.35 11.27
CA ASN A 356 -14.88 -36.84 12.39
C ASN A 356 -14.16 -36.69 13.73
#